data_AF-A0A7S0NMX0-F1
#
_entry.id   AF-A0A7S0NMX0-F1
#
_cell.length_a   1.000
_cell.length_b   1.000
_cell.length_c   1.000
_cell.angle_alpha   90.00
_cell.angle_beta   90.00
_cell.angle_gamma   90.00
#
_symmetry.space_group_name_H-M   'P 1'
#
loop_
_entity.id
_entity.type
_entity.pdbx_description
1 polymer ?
#
loop_
_entity_poly.entity_id
_entity_poly.type
_entity_poly.pdbx_seq_one_letter_code
_entity_poly.pdbx_strand_id
1 'polypeptide(L)'
;MVGAVSERDGKTKWKVTTAGGNTVSIAEKQVRLVVEPTPTKGVTPASLERAAEECSAAVDELWEMVVDEGELPLAELSELLLGGAGAEQSFATYRLLSSSIYFRLGKSASACSSSFTARQADEVSQLRAQAEAAAAAELQVEELKSRIAAASKPGAPPLDLSSESEAVRGEFAALARLGCRVGAESETGETDRIATALLQKLGRKVT
;
A
#
# COMPACT_ATOMS: atom_id res chain seq x y z
N MET A 1 -1.28 -5.96 -10.35
CA MET A 1 -0.49 -5.88 -11.61
C MET A 1 -1.44 -5.51 -12.72
N VAL A 2 -1.13 -4.47 -13.49
CA VAL A 2 -1.90 -4.08 -14.69
C VAL A 2 -1.00 -4.24 -15.92
N GLY A 3 -1.58 -4.56 -17.07
CA GLY A 3 -0.84 -4.77 -18.32
C GLY A 3 -1.78 -4.80 -19.52
N ALA A 4 -1.21 -4.65 -20.72
CA ALA A 4 -1.95 -4.75 -21.98
C ALA A 4 -2.13 -6.22 -22.37
N VAL A 5 -3.37 -6.60 -22.65
CA VAL A 5 -3.68 -7.92 -23.24
C VAL A 5 -3.37 -7.84 -24.73
N SER A 6 -2.45 -8.68 -25.22
CA SER A 6 -1.99 -8.66 -26.61
C SER A 6 -2.64 -9.74 -27.46
N GLU A 7 -2.51 -11.00 -27.05
CA GLU A 7 -3.04 -12.15 -27.81
C GLU A 7 -3.47 -13.30 -26.89
N ARG A 8 -4.26 -14.24 -27.42
CA ARG A 8 -4.57 -15.49 -26.70
C ARG A 8 -3.34 -16.40 -26.69
N ASP A 9 -3.02 -16.92 -25.51
CA ASP A 9 -2.01 -17.96 -25.32
C ASP A 9 -2.69 -19.32 -25.21
N GLY A 10 -3.05 -19.90 -26.36
CA GLY A 10 -3.82 -21.13 -26.43
C GLY A 10 -5.33 -20.91 -26.16
N LYS A 11 -6.01 -21.91 -25.60
CA LYS A 11 -7.49 -21.90 -25.48
C LYS A 11 -8.04 -21.12 -24.28
N THR A 12 -7.27 -21.00 -23.19
CA THR A 12 -7.80 -20.52 -21.89
C THR A 12 -6.93 -19.45 -21.22
N LYS A 13 -5.84 -19.03 -21.87
CA LYS A 13 -4.91 -18.03 -21.33
C LYS A 13 -4.75 -16.87 -22.29
N TRP A 14 -4.34 -15.74 -21.74
CA TRP A 14 -4.04 -14.50 -22.45
C TRP A 14 -2.59 -14.11 -22.19
N LYS A 15 -1.89 -13.62 -23.21
CA LYS A 15 -0.60 -12.95 -23.05
C LYS A 15 -0.86 -11.52 -22.61
N VAL A 16 -0.27 -11.16 -21.49
CA VAL A 16 -0.35 -9.83 -20.89
C VAL A 16 1.04 -9.24 -20.83
N THR A 17 1.23 -8.09 -21.48
CA THR A 17 2.47 -7.32 -21.43
C THR A 17 2.37 -6.29 -20.31
N THR A 18 3.27 -6.41 -19.34
CA THR A 18 3.36 -5.50 -18.18
C THR A 18 4.02 -4.17 -18.56
N ALA A 19 3.89 -3.15 -17.70
CA ALA A 19 4.57 -1.86 -17.87
C ALA A 19 6.11 -1.99 -17.99
N GLY A 20 6.70 -3.02 -17.37
CA GLY A 20 8.13 -3.33 -17.47
C GLY A 20 8.53 -4.05 -18.77
N GLY A 21 7.62 -4.22 -19.74
CA GLY A 21 7.88 -4.90 -21.01
C GLY A 21 7.91 -6.44 -20.93
N ASN A 22 7.72 -7.02 -19.74
CA ASN A 22 7.65 -8.47 -19.57
C ASN A 22 6.28 -8.99 -20.03
N THR A 23 6.28 -10.08 -20.79
CA THR A 23 5.06 -10.78 -21.21
C THR A 23 4.81 -11.99 -20.33
N VAL A 24 3.61 -12.09 -19.77
CA VAL A 24 3.18 -13.17 -18.87
C VAL A 24 1.89 -13.79 -19.39
N SER A 25 1.79 -15.11 -19.30
CA SER A 25 0.56 -15.85 -19.66
C SER A 25 -0.34 -16.02 -18.45
N ILE A 26 -1.54 -15.44 -18.51
CA ILE A 26 -2.50 -15.40 -17.40
C ILE A 26 -3.79 -16.13 -17.80
N ALA A 27 -4.39 -16.91 -16.90
CA ALA A 27 -5.66 -17.56 -17.19
C ALA A 27 -6.78 -16.53 -17.37
N GLU A 28 -7.68 -16.74 -18.31
CA GLU A 28 -8.78 -15.80 -18.63
C GLU A 28 -9.62 -15.43 -17.39
N LYS A 29 -9.87 -16.40 -16.49
CA LYS A 29 -10.60 -16.17 -15.23
C LYS A 29 -9.90 -15.22 -14.24
N GLN A 30 -8.60 -14.98 -14.43
CA GLN A 30 -7.79 -14.09 -13.59
C GLN A 30 -7.61 -12.71 -14.23
N VAL A 31 -8.04 -12.52 -15.48
CA VAL A 31 -7.96 -11.24 -16.18
C VAL A 31 -9.25 -10.46 -15.89
N ARG A 32 -9.11 -9.22 -15.41
CA ARG A 32 -10.20 -8.25 -15.32
C ARG A 32 -9.90 -7.10 -16.25
N LEU A 33 -10.85 -6.76 -17.10
CA LEU A 33 -10.70 -5.63 -18.02
C LEU A 33 -10.99 -4.34 -17.25
N VAL A 34 -10.02 -3.44 -17.28
CA VAL A 34 -10.13 -2.12 -16.65
C VAL A 34 -10.75 -1.11 -17.61
N VAL A 35 -10.31 -1.16 -18.87
CA VAL A 35 -10.77 -0.32 -19.97
C VAL A 35 -11.31 -1.23 -21.07
N GLU A 36 -12.35 -0.79 -21.77
CA GLU A 36 -12.86 -1.54 -22.92
C GLU A 36 -11.77 -1.73 -24.00
N PRO A 37 -11.76 -2.88 -24.69
CA PRO A 37 -10.76 -3.19 -25.69
C PRO A 37 -10.95 -2.33 -26.94
N THR A 38 -10.37 -1.14 -26.95
CA THR A 38 -10.25 -0.30 -28.14
C THR A 38 -8.97 -0.66 -28.91
N PRO A 39 -8.99 -0.73 -30.26
CA PRO A 39 -7.78 -0.94 -31.05
C PRO A 39 -6.85 0.27 -30.94
N THR A 40 -5.94 0.22 -29.99
CA THR A 40 -4.99 1.28 -29.72
C THR A 40 -3.74 1.10 -30.57
N LYS A 41 -3.72 1.68 -31.77
CA LYS A 41 -2.45 1.83 -32.49
C LYS A 41 -1.55 2.81 -31.72
N GLY A 42 -0.49 2.31 -31.10
CA GLY A 42 0.56 3.12 -30.48
C GLY A 42 0.43 3.40 -28.97
N VAL A 43 -0.64 2.95 -28.31
CA VAL A 43 -0.76 3.09 -26.84
C VAL A 43 -0.08 1.89 -26.19
N THR A 44 0.92 2.18 -25.34
CA THR A 44 1.65 1.15 -24.59
C THR A 44 1.28 1.22 -23.11
N PRO A 45 1.39 0.12 -22.34
CA PRO A 45 1.24 0.18 -20.89
C PRO A 45 2.14 1.24 -20.23
N ALA A 46 3.33 1.48 -20.76
CA ALA A 46 4.25 2.49 -20.25
C ALA A 46 3.78 3.92 -20.53
N SER A 47 3.17 4.19 -21.68
CA SER A 47 2.58 5.51 -21.95
C SER A 47 1.35 5.76 -21.09
N LEU A 48 0.56 4.71 -20.82
CA LEU A 48 -0.58 4.76 -19.90
C LEU A 48 -0.17 5.04 -18.45
N GLU A 49 0.86 4.35 -17.93
CA GLU A 49 1.38 4.61 -16.58
C GLU A 49 1.97 6.02 -16.47
N ARG A 50 2.72 6.50 -17.47
CA ARG A 50 3.25 7.88 -17.47
C ARG A 50 2.13 8.92 -17.46
N ALA A 51 1.11 8.74 -18.30
CA ALA A 51 -0.05 9.62 -18.33
C ALA A 51 -0.79 9.63 -16.96
N ALA A 52 -0.84 8.49 -16.27
CA ALA A 52 -1.41 8.40 -14.93
C ALA A 52 -0.57 9.11 -13.86
N GLU A 53 0.76 9.08 -13.96
CA GLU A 53 1.68 9.77 -13.04
C GLU A 53 1.63 11.29 -13.18
N GLU A 54 1.42 11.80 -14.39
CA GLU A 54 1.34 13.24 -14.68
C GLU A 54 -0.03 13.85 -14.30
N CYS A 55 -1.02 13.03 -13.96
CA CYS A 55 -2.35 13.47 -13.53
C CYS A 55 -2.39 13.79 -12.03
N SER A 56 -2.17 15.05 -11.65
CA SER A 56 -2.51 15.54 -10.30
C SER A 56 -3.94 16.09 -10.29
N ALA A 57 -4.94 15.21 -10.20
CA ALA A 57 -6.33 15.65 -10.27
C ALA A 57 -6.89 16.08 -8.90
N ALA A 58 -7.88 16.98 -8.94
CA ALA A 58 -8.72 17.41 -7.83
C ALA A 58 -9.73 16.29 -7.44
N VAL A 59 -9.20 15.14 -7.00
CA VAL A 59 -10.00 13.97 -6.64
C VAL A 59 -10.91 14.26 -5.44
N ASP A 60 -10.48 15.15 -4.55
CA ASP A 60 -11.25 15.67 -3.42
C ASP A 60 -12.44 16.52 -3.89
N GLU A 61 -12.23 17.47 -4.81
CA GLU A 61 -13.32 18.28 -5.38
C GLU A 61 -14.34 17.40 -6.13
N LEU A 62 -13.86 16.44 -6.93
CA LEU A 62 -14.72 15.44 -7.57
C LEU A 62 -15.51 14.67 -6.52
N TRP A 63 -14.85 14.21 -5.45
CA TRP A 63 -15.48 13.44 -4.39
C TRP A 63 -16.59 14.24 -3.71
N GLU A 64 -16.36 15.51 -3.38
CA GLU A 64 -17.38 16.40 -2.80
C GLU A 64 -18.60 16.56 -3.72
N MET A 65 -18.39 16.57 -5.04
CA MET A 65 -19.49 16.67 -6.02
C MET A 65 -20.31 15.38 -6.13
N VAL A 66 -19.71 14.20 -5.93
CA VAL A 66 -20.34 12.90 -6.23
C VAL A 66 -20.52 12.01 -5.00
N VAL A 67 -20.34 12.53 -3.79
CA VAL A 67 -20.44 11.75 -2.53
C VAL A 67 -21.82 11.15 -2.28
N ASP A 68 -22.85 11.83 -2.74
CA ASP A 68 -24.25 11.39 -2.66
C ASP A 68 -24.67 10.56 -3.87
N GLU A 69 -23.84 10.50 -4.89
CA GLU A 69 -24.06 9.67 -6.07
C GLU A 69 -23.71 8.21 -5.77
N GLY A 70 -24.46 7.30 -6.38
CA GLY A 70 -24.30 5.87 -6.16
C GLY A 70 -23.07 5.28 -6.85
N GLU A 71 -23.31 4.29 -7.72
CA GLU A 71 -22.25 3.67 -8.50
C GLU A 71 -22.01 4.48 -9.78
N LEU A 72 -20.79 5.00 -9.92
CA LEU A 72 -20.38 5.87 -11.01
C LEU A 72 -19.52 5.08 -12.01
N PRO A 73 -19.83 5.11 -13.31
CA PRO A 73 -19.04 4.45 -14.33
C PRO A 73 -17.69 5.15 -14.53
N LEU A 74 -16.63 4.38 -14.78
CA LEU A 74 -15.28 4.92 -14.99
C LEU A 74 -15.23 5.97 -16.11
N ALA A 75 -15.96 5.75 -17.21
CA ALA A 75 -15.98 6.69 -18.33
C ALA A 75 -16.47 8.09 -17.93
N GLU A 76 -17.50 8.18 -17.09
CA GLU A 76 -18.03 9.47 -16.60
C GLU A 76 -17.02 10.16 -15.68
N LEU A 77 -16.39 9.40 -14.79
CA LEU A 77 -15.35 9.95 -13.91
C LEU A 77 -14.13 10.44 -14.71
N SER A 78 -13.81 9.79 -15.83
CA SER A 78 -12.73 10.23 -16.72
C SER A 78 -13.07 11.49 -17.50
N GLU A 79 -14.31 11.64 -17.96
CA GLU A 79 -14.79 12.90 -18.54
C GLU A 79 -14.72 14.04 -17.51
N LEU A 80 -15.14 13.79 -16.26
CA LEU A 80 -15.14 14.81 -15.22
C LEU A 80 -13.72 15.21 -14.77
N LEU A 81 -12.79 14.26 -14.64
CA LEU A 81 -11.44 14.55 -14.15
C LEU A 81 -10.49 15.02 -15.25
N LEU A 82 -10.59 14.45 -16.45
CA LEU A 82 -9.59 14.59 -17.50
C LEU A 82 -10.17 15.12 -18.82
N GLY A 83 -11.47 15.40 -18.88
CA GLY A 83 -12.14 15.92 -20.08
C GLY A 83 -12.24 14.93 -21.23
N GLY A 84 -12.18 13.62 -20.94
CA GLY A 84 -12.35 12.57 -21.95
C GLY A 84 -12.54 11.16 -21.38
N ALA A 85 -13.28 10.31 -22.09
CA ALA A 85 -13.48 8.89 -21.79
C ALA A 85 -12.60 7.94 -22.63
N GLY A 86 -11.52 8.46 -23.23
CA GLY A 86 -10.59 7.64 -24.01
C GLY A 86 -9.86 6.59 -23.15
N ALA A 87 -9.17 5.64 -23.79
CA ALA A 87 -8.50 4.56 -23.09
C ALA A 87 -7.40 5.05 -22.14
N GLU A 88 -6.70 6.14 -22.51
CA GLU A 88 -5.65 6.75 -21.70
C GLU A 88 -6.25 7.45 -20.47
N GLN A 89 -7.30 8.25 -20.67
CA GLN A 89 -8.00 8.96 -19.60
C GLN A 89 -8.69 7.98 -18.64
N SER A 90 -9.34 6.95 -19.17
CA SER A 90 -9.96 5.86 -18.40
C SER A 90 -8.94 5.13 -17.54
N PHE A 91 -7.79 4.81 -18.10
CA PHE A 91 -6.72 4.16 -17.35
C PHE A 91 -6.13 5.07 -16.27
N ALA A 92 -5.81 6.32 -16.60
CA ALA A 92 -5.26 7.30 -15.66
C ALA A 92 -6.23 7.54 -14.50
N THR A 93 -7.52 7.72 -14.80
CA THR A 93 -8.58 7.85 -13.80
C THR A 93 -8.67 6.61 -12.92
N TYR A 94 -8.67 5.41 -13.51
CA TYR A 94 -8.71 4.17 -12.72
C TYR A 94 -7.52 4.07 -11.76
N ARG A 95 -6.31 4.39 -12.21
CA ARG A 95 -5.10 4.35 -11.37
C ARG A 95 -5.22 5.34 -10.22
N LEU A 96 -5.60 6.58 -10.52
CA LEU A 96 -5.75 7.64 -9.56
C LEU A 96 -6.79 7.31 -8.47
N LEU A 97 -7.99 6.90 -8.90
CA LEU A 97 -9.09 6.59 -8.00
C LEU A 97 -8.83 5.33 -7.17
N SER A 98 -8.17 4.32 -7.75
CA SER A 98 -7.82 3.08 -7.05
C SER A 98 -6.82 3.28 -5.91
N SER A 99 -5.94 4.29 -6.01
CA SER A 99 -5.04 4.70 -4.93
C SER A 99 -5.64 5.73 -3.98
N SER A 100 -6.78 6.33 -4.32
CA SER A 100 -7.39 7.38 -3.51
C SER A 100 -8.07 6.82 -2.27
N ILE A 101 -8.10 7.64 -1.21
CA ILE A 101 -8.91 7.36 -0.02
C ILE A 101 -10.40 7.72 -0.22
N TYR A 102 -10.74 8.41 -1.31
CA TYR A 102 -12.08 8.98 -1.53
C TYR A 102 -13.04 8.02 -2.21
N PHE A 103 -12.52 7.09 -3.02
CA PHE A 103 -13.34 6.17 -3.80
C PHE A 103 -13.09 4.71 -3.41
N ARG A 104 -14.06 3.87 -3.71
CA ARG A 104 -13.95 2.41 -3.68
C ARG A 104 -14.25 1.87 -5.07
N LEU A 105 -13.46 0.90 -5.51
CA LEU A 105 -13.79 0.14 -6.71
C LEU A 105 -15.05 -0.68 -6.45
N GLY A 106 -16.07 -0.44 -7.28
CA GLY A 106 -17.33 -1.17 -7.27
C GLY A 106 -17.14 -2.65 -7.60
N LYS A 107 -18.06 -3.48 -7.12
CA LYS A 107 -18.13 -4.87 -7.55
C LYS A 107 -18.88 -4.91 -8.87
N SER A 108 -18.18 -4.64 -9.97
CA SER A 108 -18.83 -4.67 -11.27
C SER A 108 -19.47 -6.03 -11.54
N ALA A 109 -20.76 -6.00 -11.91
CA ALA A 109 -21.51 -7.16 -12.38
C ALA A 109 -21.10 -7.58 -13.79
N SER A 110 -20.40 -6.70 -14.52
CA SER A 110 -19.93 -6.91 -15.89
C SER A 110 -18.40 -7.09 -15.91
N ALA A 111 -17.91 -8.04 -16.73
CA ALA A 111 -16.48 -8.30 -16.85
C ALA A 111 -15.69 -7.14 -17.50
N CYS A 112 -16.37 -6.13 -18.06
CA CYS A 112 -15.78 -5.12 -18.95
C CYS A 112 -15.91 -3.66 -18.49
N SER A 113 -16.61 -3.36 -17.39
CA SER A 113 -16.79 -1.97 -16.93
C SER A 113 -16.39 -1.84 -15.47
N SER A 114 -15.28 -1.14 -15.20
CA SER A 114 -14.96 -0.73 -13.83
C SER A 114 -15.88 0.42 -13.42
N SER A 115 -16.39 0.35 -12.20
CA SER A 115 -17.22 1.38 -11.60
C SER A 115 -16.62 1.77 -10.25
N PHE A 116 -16.91 2.97 -9.78
CA PHE A 116 -16.46 3.45 -8.48
C PHE A 116 -17.65 3.97 -7.68
N THR A 117 -17.54 3.87 -6.37
CA THR A 117 -18.48 4.48 -5.43
C THR A 117 -17.70 5.43 -4.55
N ALA A 118 -18.21 6.65 -4.40
CA ALA A 118 -17.66 7.61 -3.46
C ALA A 118 -17.84 7.10 -2.02
N ARG A 119 -16.81 7.27 -1.19
CA ARG A 119 -16.88 6.95 0.24
C ARG A 119 -17.61 8.06 0.97
N GLN A 120 -18.31 7.71 2.04
CA GLN A 120 -18.98 8.69 2.87
C GLN A 120 -17.96 9.51 3.69
N ALA A 121 -18.32 10.74 4.04
CA ALA A 121 -17.44 11.67 4.77
C ALA A 121 -16.88 11.07 6.07
N ASP A 122 -17.72 10.35 6.83
CA ASP A 122 -17.29 9.67 8.06
C ASP A 122 -16.16 8.67 7.80
N GLU A 123 -16.24 7.92 6.71
CA GLU A 123 -15.22 6.94 6.35
C GLU A 123 -13.93 7.61 5.89
N VAL A 124 -14.02 8.65 5.04
CA VAL A 124 -12.85 9.41 4.60
C VAL A 124 -12.14 10.04 5.79
N SER A 125 -12.88 10.57 6.76
CA SER A 125 -12.31 11.14 7.99
C SER A 125 -11.55 10.09 8.81
N GLN A 126 -12.08 8.87 8.93
CA GLN A 126 -11.41 7.77 9.64
C GLN A 126 -10.13 7.34 8.91
N LEU A 127 -10.17 7.23 7.59
CA LEU A 127 -8.99 6.89 6.79
C LEU A 127 -7.90 7.95 6.88
N ARG A 128 -8.27 9.24 6.92
CA ARG A 128 -7.31 10.34 7.17
C ARG A 128 -6.68 10.22 8.55
N ALA A 129 -7.49 10.04 9.60
CA ALA A 129 -6.98 9.87 10.96
C ALA A 129 -6.06 8.64 11.09
N GLN A 130 -6.39 7.54 10.40
CA GLN A 130 -5.56 6.35 10.35
C GLN A 130 -4.22 6.61 9.65
N ALA A 131 -4.23 7.33 8.53
CA ALA A 131 -3.03 7.70 7.80
C ALA A 131 -2.11 8.61 8.62
N GLU A 132 -2.69 9.60 9.32
CA GLU A 132 -1.96 10.50 10.23
C GLU A 132 -1.36 9.73 11.41
N ALA A 133 -2.12 8.82 12.02
CA ALA A 133 -1.62 7.97 13.09
C ALA A 133 -0.48 7.04 12.62
N ALA A 134 -0.59 6.49 11.40
CA ALA A 134 0.46 5.68 10.81
C ALA A 134 1.73 6.50 10.54
N ALA A 135 1.60 7.71 9.98
CA ALA A 135 2.72 8.61 9.75
C ALA A 135 3.41 9.03 11.07
N ALA A 136 2.63 9.32 12.12
CA ALA A 136 3.16 9.61 13.44
C ALA A 136 3.92 8.41 14.04
N ALA A 137 3.41 7.19 13.87
CA ALA A 137 4.07 5.97 14.31
C ALA A 137 5.39 5.73 13.54
N GLU A 138 5.42 5.97 12.22
CA GLU A 138 6.64 5.87 11.43
C GLU A 138 7.72 6.86 11.87
N LEU A 139 7.34 8.10 12.19
CA LEU A 139 8.25 9.11 12.74
C LEU A 139 8.85 8.67 14.08
N GLN A 140 8.03 8.12 14.99
CA GLN A 140 8.52 7.59 16.27
C GLN A 140 9.49 6.42 16.07
N VAL A 141 9.23 5.55 15.09
CA VAL A 141 10.13 4.43 14.76
C VAL A 141 11.46 4.94 14.20
N GLU A 142 11.45 5.91 13.30
CA GLU A 142 12.68 6.50 12.76
C GLU A 142 13.47 7.27 13.83
N GLU A 143 12.79 7.99 14.72
CA GLU A 143 13.42 8.62 15.87
C GLU A 143 14.10 7.59 16.78
N LEU A 144 13.42 6.49 17.10
CA LEU A 144 13.98 5.41 17.91
C LEU A 144 15.19 4.76 17.22
N LYS A 145 15.11 4.48 15.92
CA LYS A 145 16.24 3.96 15.14
C LYS A 145 17.43 4.90 15.20
N SER A 146 17.19 6.21 15.08
CA SER A 146 18.27 7.21 15.12
C SER A 146 18.94 7.27 16.50
N ARG A 147 18.16 7.22 17.60
CA ARG A 147 18.67 7.14 18.98
C ARG A 147 19.49 5.87 19.22
N ILE A 148 19.01 4.71 18.75
CA ILE A 148 19.74 3.44 18.84
C ILE A 148 21.06 3.52 18.06
N ALA A 149 21.02 4.03 16.83
CA ALA A 149 22.22 4.19 16.01
C ALA A 149 23.24 5.14 16.67
N ALA A 150 22.79 6.23 17.29
CA ALA A 150 23.65 7.13 18.04
C ALA A 150 24.31 6.45 19.26
N ALA A 151 23.54 5.67 20.04
CA ALA A 151 24.02 4.95 21.21
C ALA A 151 24.95 3.77 20.86
N SER A 152 24.86 3.22 19.64
CA SER A 152 25.74 2.14 19.16
C SER A 152 27.15 2.58 18.74
N LYS A 153 27.43 3.90 18.72
CA LYS A 153 28.75 4.43 18.34
C LYS A 153 29.78 4.18 19.46
N PRO A 154 31.05 3.88 19.13
CA PRO A 154 32.09 3.69 20.13
C PRO A 154 32.26 4.93 21.02
N GLY A 155 32.17 4.76 22.34
CA GLY A 155 32.30 5.84 23.32
C GLY A 155 31.05 6.72 23.48
N ALA A 156 29.94 6.40 22.82
CA ALA A 156 28.67 7.09 23.03
C ALA A 156 28.09 6.73 24.42
N PRO A 157 27.33 7.67 25.05
CA PRO A 157 26.60 7.36 26.26
C PRO A 157 25.55 6.26 26.00
N PRO A 158 25.22 5.45 27.02
CA PRO A 158 24.15 4.45 26.91
C PRO A 158 22.84 5.11 26.47
N LEU A 159 22.00 4.34 25.75
CA LEU A 159 20.67 4.78 25.35
C LEU A 159 19.88 5.22 26.58
N ASP A 160 19.56 6.51 26.66
CA ASP A 160 18.71 7.04 27.72
C ASP A 160 17.25 6.64 27.44
N LEU A 161 16.66 5.96 28.42
CA LEU A 161 15.27 5.47 28.40
C LEU A 161 14.42 6.15 29.49
N SER A 162 14.93 7.21 30.15
CA SER A 162 14.26 7.85 31.28
C SER A 162 12.91 8.47 30.93
N SER A 163 12.73 8.93 29.68
CA SER A 163 11.47 9.46 29.15
C SER A 163 10.49 8.39 28.67
N GLU A 164 10.88 7.12 28.67
CA GLU A 164 10.07 6.01 28.14
C GLU A 164 9.10 5.45 29.19
N SER A 165 8.00 4.88 28.70
CA SER A 165 7.03 4.17 29.55
C SER A 165 7.68 3.03 30.33
N GLU A 166 7.10 2.67 31.50
CA GLU A 166 7.59 1.52 32.29
C GLU A 166 7.59 0.20 31.50
N ALA A 167 6.61 0.01 30.62
CA ALA A 167 6.56 -1.16 29.74
C ALA A 167 7.81 -1.22 28.84
N VAL A 168 8.10 -0.14 28.11
CA VAL A 168 9.27 -0.07 27.22
C VAL A 168 10.58 -0.23 27.99
N ARG A 169 10.72 0.40 29.16
CA ARG A 169 11.90 0.22 30.02
C ARG A 169 12.06 -1.24 30.48
N GLY A 170 10.97 -1.91 30.83
CA GLY A 170 10.96 -3.32 31.19
C GLY A 170 11.38 -4.24 30.04
N GLU A 171 10.91 -3.97 28.83
CA GLU A 171 11.28 -4.72 27.62
C GLU A 171 12.76 -4.57 27.27
N PHE A 172 13.29 -3.34 27.31
CA PHE A 172 14.73 -3.09 27.10
C PHE A 172 15.60 -3.74 28.18
N ALA A 173 15.18 -3.71 29.45
CA ALA A 173 15.89 -4.39 30.53
C ALA A 173 15.89 -5.92 30.35
N ALA A 174 14.79 -6.49 29.87
CA ALA A 174 14.69 -7.91 29.55
C ALA A 174 15.62 -8.29 28.37
N LEU A 175 15.66 -7.48 27.31
CA LEU A 175 16.55 -7.68 26.17
C LEU A 175 18.04 -7.54 26.53
N ALA A 176 18.39 -6.53 27.33
CA ALA A 176 19.75 -6.34 27.82
C ALA A 176 20.23 -7.54 28.65
N ARG A 177 19.37 -8.06 29.55
CA ARG A 177 19.66 -9.27 30.32
C ARG A 177 19.89 -10.49 29.42
N LEU A 178 19.07 -10.68 28.40
CA LEU A 178 19.23 -11.79 27.45
C LEU A 178 20.55 -11.67 26.68
N GLY A 179 20.90 -10.48 26.21
CA GLY A 179 22.17 -10.21 25.51
C GLY A 179 23.40 -10.45 26.38
N CYS A 180 23.31 -10.20 27.70
CA CYS A 180 24.38 -10.50 28.66
C CYS A 180 24.50 -12.00 29.02
N ARG A 181 23.52 -12.84 28.67
CA ARG A 181 23.49 -14.28 29.00
C ARG A 181 23.98 -15.20 27.88
N VAL A 182 24.41 -14.68 26.73
CA VAL A 182 24.99 -15.49 25.64
C VAL A 182 26.28 -16.17 26.17
N GLY A 183 26.14 -17.42 26.65
CA GLY A 183 27.22 -18.22 27.25
C GLY A 183 27.07 -18.56 28.75
N ALA A 184 26.01 -18.12 29.44
CA ALA A 184 25.79 -18.44 30.85
C ALA A 184 24.55 -19.34 31.03
N GLU A 185 24.77 -20.61 31.35
CA GLU A 185 23.71 -21.55 31.74
C GLU A 185 23.08 -21.08 33.05
N SER A 186 21.90 -20.45 32.99
CA SER A 186 21.14 -20.04 34.18
C SER A 186 19.64 -20.02 33.91
N GLU A 187 18.89 -20.41 34.94
CA GLU A 187 17.45 -20.62 34.98
C GLU A 187 16.64 -19.50 34.29
N THR A 188 15.65 -19.94 33.51
CA THR A 188 14.77 -19.12 32.68
C THR A 188 13.76 -18.38 33.54
N GLY A 189 14.05 -17.10 33.81
CA GLY A 189 13.15 -16.22 34.56
C GLY A 189 11.98 -15.68 33.71
N GLU A 190 11.02 -15.05 34.37
CA GLU A 190 9.87 -14.37 33.72
C GLU A 190 10.30 -13.29 32.71
N THR A 191 11.38 -12.57 32.99
CA THR A 191 11.99 -11.61 32.06
C THR A 191 12.54 -12.25 30.78
N ASP A 192 13.00 -13.51 30.83
CA ASP A 192 13.52 -14.21 29.64
C ASP A 192 12.39 -14.63 28.72
N ARG A 193 11.21 -14.95 29.27
CA ARG A 193 10.00 -15.21 28.49
C ARG A 193 9.53 -13.97 27.74
N ILE A 194 9.57 -12.80 28.40
CA ILE A 194 9.22 -11.51 27.79
C ILE A 194 10.19 -11.19 26.64
N ALA A 195 11.50 -11.31 26.86
CA ALA A 195 12.51 -11.08 25.83
C ALA A 195 12.39 -12.05 24.64
N THR A 196 12.14 -13.34 24.91
CA THR A 196 11.96 -14.37 23.88
C THR A 196 10.69 -14.13 23.06
N ALA A 197 9.59 -13.77 23.72
CA ALA A 197 8.32 -13.44 23.05
C ALA A 197 8.45 -12.19 22.16
N LEU A 198 9.21 -11.18 22.60
CA LEU A 198 9.53 -10.01 21.79
C LEU A 198 10.35 -10.37 20.54
N LEU A 199 11.39 -11.19 20.69
CA LEU A 199 12.21 -11.63 19.56
C LEU A 199 11.42 -12.47 18.55
N GLN A 200 10.50 -13.31 19.01
CA GLN A 200 9.58 -14.06 18.15
C GLN A 200 8.60 -13.15 17.41
N LYS A 201 8.03 -12.15 18.08
CA LYS A 201 7.18 -11.12 17.42
C LYS A 201 7.94 -10.36 16.34
N LEU A 202 9.23 -10.12 16.53
CA LEU A 202 10.12 -9.46 15.58
C LEU A 202 10.70 -10.41 14.51
N GLY A 203 10.27 -11.68 14.48
CA GLY A 203 10.68 -12.66 13.47
C GLY A 203 12.13 -13.15 13.59
N ARG A 204 12.81 -12.89 14.72
CA ARG A 204 14.17 -13.38 14.95
C ARG A 204 14.15 -14.73 15.67
N LYS A 205 14.88 -15.71 15.15
CA LYS A 205 15.10 -16.99 15.84
C LYS A 205 15.99 -16.75 17.05
N VAL A 206 15.47 -17.08 18.23
CA VAL A 206 16.24 -17.17 19.47
C VAL A 206 16.91 -18.55 19.43
N THR A 207 18.19 -18.59 19.12
CA THR A 207 19.04 -19.80 19.18
C THR A 207 19.98 -19.71 20.35
#